data_AF-A0A7K2U060-F1
#
_entry.id   AF-A0A7K2U060-F1
#
_cell.length_a   1.000
_cell.length_b   1.000
_cell.length_c   1.000
_cell.angle_alpha   90.00
_cell.angle_beta   90.00
_cell.angle_gamma   90.00
#
_symmetry.space_group_name_H-M   'P 1'
#
loop_
_entity.id
_entity.type
_entity.pdbx_description
1 polymer ?
#
loop_
_entity_poly.entity_id
_entity_poly.type
_entity_poly.pdbx_seq_one_letter_code
_entity_poly.pdbx_strand_id
1 'polypeptide(L)'
;MADLKATVTWTDVREALPREGVPVAAAITGRYPAGSEDGDAAPGEEFWLVATMYFTPRHFDNGEVTRDCFVDSDGVIRFPCTPGSDGGVTHWAELPTLPGTRTHFLGGEEVGPALRNAWRTASDT
;
A
#
# COMPACT_ATOMS: atom_id res chain seq x y z
N MET A 1 19.70 4.53 25.96
CA MET A 1 18.45 4.45 25.16
C MET A 1 18.09 2.99 25.00
N ALA A 2 16.83 2.61 25.20
CA ALA A 2 16.39 1.23 24.97
C ALA A 2 16.45 0.92 23.46
N ASP A 3 16.94 -0.28 23.10
CA ASP A 3 16.90 -0.81 21.73
C ASP A 3 15.44 -1.16 21.40
N LEU A 4 14.73 -0.20 20.79
CA LEU A 4 13.34 -0.35 20.41
C LEU A 4 13.28 -1.03 19.04
N LYS A 5 12.98 -2.33 19.04
CA LYS A 5 12.78 -3.13 17.83
C LYS A 5 11.30 -3.44 17.62
N ALA A 6 10.80 -3.21 16.42
CA ALA A 6 9.50 -3.66 15.97
C ALA A 6 9.69 -4.74 14.90
N THR A 7 8.97 -5.86 15.05
CA THR A 7 8.96 -6.94 14.07
C THR A 7 7.62 -6.92 13.36
N VAL A 8 7.64 -7.03 12.03
CA VAL A 8 6.44 -7.14 11.21
C VAL A 8 6.44 -8.47 10.48
N THR A 9 5.24 -8.99 10.19
CA THR A 9 5.05 -10.19 9.38
C THR A 9 4.60 -9.77 7.99
N TRP A 10 5.32 -10.25 6.97
CA TRP A 10 4.94 -10.08 5.57
C TRP A 10 4.05 -11.24 5.15
N THR A 11 2.91 -10.92 4.55
CA THR A 11 1.91 -11.86 4.05
C THR A 11 1.84 -11.75 2.54
N ASP A 12 1.93 -12.89 1.85
CA ASP A 12 1.76 -12.96 0.40
C ASP A 12 0.31 -12.59 0.04
N VAL A 13 0.11 -11.72 -0.94
CA VAL A 13 -1.23 -11.25 -1.36
C VAL A 13 -2.14 -12.37 -1.85
N ARG A 14 -1.57 -13.51 -2.25
CA ARG A 14 -2.31 -14.71 -2.69
C ARG A 14 -2.81 -15.54 -1.52
N GLU A 15 -2.17 -15.41 -0.35
CA GLU A 15 -2.57 -16.11 0.87
C GLU A 15 -3.67 -15.34 1.61
N ALA A 16 -3.51 -14.02 1.74
CA ALA A 16 -4.52 -13.16 2.34
C ALA A 16 -4.37 -11.71 1.88
N LEU A 17 -5.50 -10.99 1.83
CA LEU A 17 -5.56 -9.56 1.58
C LEU A 17 -5.71 -8.78 2.91
N PRO A 18 -5.26 -7.52 2.96
CA PRO A 18 -5.42 -6.69 4.16
C PRO A 18 -6.89 -6.41 4.47
N ARG A 19 -7.14 -5.91 5.68
CA ARG A 19 -8.43 -5.33 6.02
C ARG A 19 -8.64 -4.01 5.26
N GLU A 20 -9.86 -3.79 4.80
CA GLU A 20 -10.27 -2.55 4.13
C GLU A 20 -9.93 -1.31 4.96
N GLY A 21 -9.37 -0.30 4.29
CA GLY A 21 -9.07 1.03 4.83
C GLY A 21 -7.88 1.07 5.79
N VAL A 22 -7.24 -0.06 6.10
CA VAL A 22 -6.09 -0.10 7.00
C VAL A 22 -4.81 0.19 6.21
N PRO A 23 -3.94 1.11 6.68
CA PRO A 23 -2.65 1.33 6.05
C PRO A 23 -1.69 0.16 6.30
N VAL A 24 -0.99 -0.25 5.26
CA VAL A 24 -0.03 -1.35 5.22
C VAL A 24 1.27 -0.90 4.56
N ALA A 25 2.36 -1.58 4.88
CA ALA A 25 3.54 -1.58 4.02
C ALA A 25 3.32 -2.60 2.90
N ALA A 26 3.35 -2.18 1.65
CA ALA A 26 3.18 -3.02 0.47
C ALA A 26 4.51 -3.19 -0.26
N ALA A 27 4.89 -4.42 -0.58
CA ALA A 27 6.07 -4.75 -1.38
C ALA A 27 5.68 -4.88 -2.85
N ILE A 28 6.18 -3.95 -3.67
CA ILE A 28 5.84 -3.77 -5.08
C ILE A 28 7.03 -4.21 -5.94
N THR A 29 6.78 -5.00 -6.97
CA THR A 29 7.81 -5.34 -7.95
C THR A 29 7.93 -4.24 -9.02
N GLY A 30 9.14 -4.03 -9.51
CA GLY A 30 9.40 -3.16 -10.64
C GLY A 30 10.68 -3.55 -11.37
N ARG A 31 10.92 -2.89 -12.49
CA ARG A 31 12.14 -3.07 -13.30
C ARG A 31 12.75 -1.72 -13.61
N TYR A 32 14.07 -1.63 -13.54
CA TYR A 32 14.76 -0.41 -13.93
C TYR A 32 14.55 -0.15 -15.44
N PRO A 33 14.23 1.09 -15.83
CA PRO A 33 13.99 1.43 -17.22
C PRO A 33 15.24 1.17 -18.07
N ALA A 34 15.03 0.78 -19.32
CA ALA A 34 16.15 0.61 -20.24
C ALA A 34 16.82 1.96 -20.51
N GLY A 35 18.08 2.10 -20.10
CA GLY A 35 18.87 3.31 -20.33
C GLY A 35 18.96 4.28 -19.14
N SER A 36 18.64 3.86 -17.91
CA SER A 36 19.06 4.62 -16.73
C SER A 36 20.58 4.60 -16.62
N GLU A 37 21.24 5.72 -16.94
CA GLU A 37 22.68 5.93 -16.72
C GLU A 37 23.01 6.18 -15.24
N ASP A 38 21.98 6.37 -14.41
CA ASP A 38 22.09 6.60 -12.97
C ASP A 38 22.05 5.28 -12.18
N GLY A 39 23.25 4.77 -11.83
CA GLY A 39 23.43 3.73 -10.82
C GLY A 39 24.08 2.43 -11.31
N ASP A 40 24.42 1.56 -10.35
CA ASP A 40 25.01 0.23 -10.59
C ASP A 40 24.00 -0.80 -11.12
N ALA A 41 22.70 -0.46 -11.16
CA ALA A 41 21.65 -1.39 -11.56
C ALA A 41 21.58 -1.56 -13.08
N ALA A 42 21.51 -2.81 -13.54
CA ALA A 42 21.43 -3.09 -14.96
C ALA A 42 20.04 -2.75 -15.54
N PRO A 43 19.95 -2.32 -16.80
CA PRO A 43 18.68 -2.19 -17.52
C PRO A 43 17.81 -3.45 -17.40
N GLY A 44 16.56 -3.28 -16.93
CA GLY A 44 15.62 -4.40 -16.74
C GLY A 44 15.85 -5.24 -15.48
N GLU A 45 16.82 -4.88 -14.63
CA GLU A 45 17.00 -5.51 -13.32
C GLU A 45 15.74 -5.31 -12.46
N GLU A 46 15.32 -6.40 -11.81
CA GLU A 46 14.14 -6.41 -10.95
C GLU A 46 14.46 -5.80 -9.59
N PHE A 47 13.54 -4.98 -9.08
CA PHE A 47 13.62 -4.42 -7.74
C PHE A 47 12.31 -4.59 -6.98
N TRP A 48 12.41 -4.47 -5.66
CA TRP A 48 11.28 -4.31 -4.78
C TRP A 48 11.26 -2.91 -4.18
N LEU A 49 10.10 -2.28 -4.22
CA LEU A 49 9.83 -1.02 -3.54
C LEU A 49 8.82 -1.26 -2.42
N VAL A 50 9.12 -0.74 -1.23
CA VAL A 50 8.18 -0.77 -0.10
C VAL A 50 7.51 0.59 0.00
N ALA A 51 6.19 0.63 -0.18
CA ALA A 51 5.38 1.83 -0.06
C ALA A 51 4.31 1.67 1.02
N THR A 52 3.93 2.78 1.67
CA THR A 52 2.75 2.79 2.51
C THR A 52 1.51 2.97 1.64
N MET A 53 0.55 2.06 1.76
CA MET A 53 -0.69 2.04 0.96
C MET A 53 -1.86 1.66 1.86
N TYR A 54 -3.10 1.94 1.46
CA TYR A 54 -4.28 1.31 2.06
C TYR A 54 -4.93 0.37 1.07
N PHE A 55 -5.61 -0.65 1.59
CA PHE A 55 -6.35 -1.62 0.77
C PHE A 55 -7.83 -1.24 0.68
N THR A 56 -8.41 -1.38 -0.51
CA THR A 56 -9.86 -1.37 -0.71
C THR A 56 -10.28 -2.54 -1.59
N PRO A 57 -11.31 -3.34 -1.21
CA PRO A 57 -11.80 -4.44 -2.03
C PRO A 57 -12.50 -3.96 -3.31
N ARG A 58 -12.94 -2.69 -3.34
CA ARG A 58 -13.62 -2.08 -4.49
C ARG A 58 -13.17 -0.63 -4.64
N HIS A 59 -12.68 -0.28 -5.82
CA HIS A 59 -12.43 1.08 -6.23
C HIS A 59 -13.38 1.41 -7.40
N PHE A 60 -14.07 2.53 -7.30
CA PHE A 60 -15.01 3.01 -8.31
C PHE A 60 -14.37 4.17 -9.05
N ASP A 61 -14.11 3.99 -10.34
CA ASP A 61 -13.64 5.07 -11.21
C ASP A 61 -14.47 5.09 -12.50
N ASN A 62 -15.11 6.23 -12.78
CA ASN A 62 -15.87 6.49 -14.00
C ASN A 62 -16.87 5.39 -14.42
N GLY A 63 -17.48 4.70 -13.45
CA GLY A 63 -18.46 3.63 -13.70
C GLY A 63 -17.85 2.23 -13.86
N GLU A 64 -16.53 2.11 -13.86
CA GLU A 64 -15.82 0.84 -13.76
C GLU A 64 -15.51 0.50 -12.30
N VAL A 65 -15.66 -0.77 -11.94
CA VAL A 65 -15.37 -1.28 -10.60
C VAL A 65 -14.14 -2.14 -10.66
N THR A 66 -13.04 -1.62 -10.14
CA THR A 66 -11.79 -2.38 -9.98
C THR A 66 -11.77 -3.01 -8.59
N ARG A 67 -11.25 -4.24 -8.51
CA ARG A 67 -11.21 -5.02 -7.26
C ARG A 67 -9.80 -5.12 -6.71
N ASP A 68 -9.73 -5.38 -5.41
CA ASP A 68 -8.49 -5.69 -4.69
C ASP A 68 -7.39 -4.65 -4.93
N CYS A 69 -7.69 -3.39 -4.58
CA CYS A 69 -6.86 -2.25 -4.91
C CYS A 69 -5.99 -1.84 -3.71
N PHE A 70 -4.70 -1.60 -3.97
CA PHE A 70 -3.77 -0.94 -3.06
C PHE A 70 -3.54 0.49 -3.55
N VAL A 71 -3.79 1.48 -2.68
CA VAL A 71 -3.75 2.90 -3.06
C VAL A 71 -2.75 3.63 -2.17
N ASP A 72 -1.81 4.35 -2.78
CA ASP A 72 -0.86 5.20 -2.04
C ASP A 72 -1.40 6.62 -1.79
N SER A 73 -0.59 7.44 -1.13
CA SER A 73 -0.94 8.83 -0.81
C SER A 73 -1.13 9.73 -2.03
N ASP A 74 -0.50 9.38 -3.16
CA ASP A 74 -0.60 10.14 -4.41
C ASP A 74 -1.78 9.67 -5.27
N GLY A 75 -2.54 8.66 -4.78
CA GLY A 75 -3.69 8.08 -5.47
C GLY A 75 -3.30 7.05 -6.54
N VAL A 76 -2.05 6.61 -6.58
CA VAL A 76 -1.64 5.55 -7.52
C VAL A 76 -2.22 4.23 -7.04
N ILE A 77 -2.95 3.57 -7.93
CA ILE A 77 -3.59 2.29 -7.68
C ILE A 77 -2.70 1.16 -8.20
N ARG A 78 -2.49 0.16 -7.35
CA ARG A 78 -1.79 -1.08 -7.68
C ARG A 78 -2.65 -2.28 -7.32
N PHE A 79 -2.34 -3.40 -7.94
CA PHE A 79 -3.09 -4.65 -7.81
C PHE A 79 -2.18 -5.76 -7.27
N PRO A 80 -2.75 -6.81 -6.67
CA PRO A 80 -2.04 -8.06 -6.40
C PRO A 80 -1.24 -8.52 -7.62
N CYS A 81 0.03 -8.84 -7.39
CA CYS A 81 0.94 -9.22 -8.44
C CYS A 81 0.46 -10.51 -9.14
N THR A 82 0.40 -10.46 -10.46
CA THR A 82 0.23 -11.63 -11.31
C THR A 82 1.58 -12.02 -11.91
N PRO A 83 1.85 -13.33 -12.12
CA PRO A 83 3.10 -13.76 -12.72
C PRO A 83 3.38 -13.05 -14.06
N GLY A 84 4.52 -12.37 -14.14
CA GLY A 84 4.94 -11.63 -15.34
C GLY A 84 4.41 -10.19 -15.46
N SER A 85 3.71 -9.68 -14.45
CA SER A 85 3.32 -8.27 -14.39
C SER A 85 4.32 -7.44 -13.59
N ASP A 86 4.76 -6.32 -14.16
CA ASP A 86 5.49 -5.29 -13.42
C ASP A 86 4.51 -4.44 -12.60
N GLY A 87 5.00 -3.85 -11.51
CA GLY A 87 4.24 -2.88 -10.71
C GLY A 87 3.21 -3.47 -9.74
N GLY A 88 3.14 -4.80 -9.62
CA GLY A 88 2.20 -5.51 -8.77
C GLY A 88 2.65 -5.62 -7.31
N VAL A 89 1.69 -5.68 -6.38
CA VAL A 89 1.94 -5.90 -4.95
C VAL A 89 2.10 -7.41 -4.70
N THR A 90 3.26 -7.84 -4.20
CA THR A 90 3.54 -9.26 -3.92
C THR A 90 3.23 -9.63 -2.48
N HIS A 91 3.56 -8.75 -1.55
CA HIS A 91 3.37 -8.96 -0.12
C HIS A 91 2.91 -7.67 0.55
N TRP A 92 2.29 -7.81 1.72
CA TRP A 92 1.96 -6.70 2.58
C TRP A 92 2.28 -7.02 4.04
N ALA A 93 2.44 -5.99 4.85
CA ALA A 93 2.59 -6.11 6.30
C ALA A 93 1.78 -5.00 6.99
N GLU A 94 1.18 -5.32 8.13
CA GLU A 94 0.63 -4.29 9.01
C GLU A 94 1.77 -3.34 9.44
N LEU A 95 1.49 -2.03 9.47
CA LEU A 95 2.47 -1.06 9.93
C LEU A 95 2.79 -1.29 11.42
N PRO A 96 4.05 -1.13 11.86
CA PRO A 96 4.37 -1.27 13.27
C PRO A 96 3.68 -0.18 14.09
N THR A 97 3.14 -0.56 15.25
CA THR A 97 2.61 0.38 16.24
C THR A 97 3.74 0.95 17.09
N LEU A 98 3.47 2.06 17.80
CA LEU A 98 4.43 2.57 18.78
C LEU A 98 4.73 1.50 19.84
N PRO A 99 5.98 1.37 20.32
CA PRO A 99 6.35 0.38 21.32
C PRO A 99 5.41 0.39 22.53
N GLY A 100 4.89 -0.79 22.89
CA GLY A 100 3.94 -0.96 23.99
C GLY A 100 2.48 -0.62 23.66
N THR A 101 2.16 -0.29 22.40
CA THR A 101 0.79 0.01 21.96
C THR A 101 0.32 -0.98 20.90
N ARG A 102 -0.99 -1.17 20.78
CA ARG A 102 -1.63 -1.94 19.68
C ARG A 102 -2.50 -1.04 18.80
N THR A 103 -2.37 0.27 18.99
CA THR A 103 -3.27 1.26 18.39
C THR A 103 -2.54 1.99 17.28
N HIS A 104 -3.14 1.99 16.09
CA HIS A 104 -2.75 2.90 15.03
C HIS A 104 -3.45 4.24 15.30
N PHE A 105 -2.67 5.30 15.51
CA PHE A 105 -3.20 6.64 15.74
C PHE A 105 -3.05 7.47 14.45
N LEU A 106 -4.17 7.89 13.88
CA LEU A 106 -4.23 8.91 12.84
C LEU A 106 -4.64 10.21 13.51
N GLY A 107 -3.77 11.22 13.48
CA GLY A 107 -3.99 12.52 14.11
C GLY A 107 -3.58 13.67 13.21
N GLY A 108 -4.21 14.83 13.42
CA GLY A 108 -4.04 16.03 12.62
C GLY A 108 -5.34 16.82 12.56
N GLU A 109 -5.25 18.14 12.43
CA GLU A 109 -6.42 19.03 12.38
C GLU A 109 -7.39 18.64 11.25
N GLU A 110 -6.83 18.17 10.13
CA GLU A 110 -7.56 17.77 8.94
C GLU A 110 -8.14 16.34 8.98
N VAL A 111 -7.79 15.50 9.97
CA VAL A 111 -8.26 14.10 10.01
C VAL A 111 -9.77 14.02 10.18
N GLY A 112 -10.34 14.82 11.07
CA GLY A 112 -11.79 14.87 11.29
C GLY A 112 -12.57 15.31 10.05
N PRO A 113 -12.23 16.46 9.44
CA PRO A 113 -12.78 16.89 8.15
C PRO A 113 -12.63 15.85 7.03
N ALA A 114 -11.45 15.26 6.87
CA ALA A 114 -11.18 14.27 5.82
C ALA A 114 -12.05 13.01 5.96
N LEU A 115 -12.15 12.46 7.18
CA LEU A 115 -13.00 11.29 7.45
C LEU A 115 -14.47 11.57 7.17
N ARG A 116 -14.98 12.73 7.59
CA ARG A 116 -16.38 13.13 7.33
C ARG A 116 -16.68 13.32 5.85
N ASN A 117 -15.72 13.80 5.06
CA ASN A 117 -15.88 13.91 3.61
C ASN A 117 -15.89 12.53 2.96
N ALA A 118 -14.93 11.66 3.31
CA ALA A 118 -14.86 10.30 2.77
C ALA A 118 -16.15 9.49 3.01
N TRP A 119 -16.72 9.56 4.21
CA TRP A 119 -17.96 8.84 4.54
C TRP A 119 -19.19 9.38 3.82
N ARG A 120 -19.23 10.69 3.51
CA ARG A 120 -20.34 11.28 2.76
C ARG A 120 -20.31 10.81 1.31
N THR A 121 -19.14 10.83 0.68
CA THR A 121 -18.93 10.32 -0.68
C THR A 121 -19.32 8.84 -0.79
N ALA A 122 -19.01 8.03 0.23
CA ALA A 122 -19.39 6.62 0.27
C ALA A 122 -20.90 6.37 0.50
N SER A 123 -21.65 7.36 0.98
CA SER A 123 -23.10 7.25 1.22
C SER A 123 -23.96 7.73 0.05
N ASP A 124 -23.37 8.49 -0.88
CA ASP A 124 -24.02 9.03 -2.08
C ASP A 124 -23.79 8.13 -3.34
N THR A 125 -23.22 6.94 -3.15
CA THR A 125 -23.02 5.90 -4.19
C THR A 125 -23.81 4.64 -3.82
#